data_AF-A0A392QUS5-F1
#
_entry.id   AF-A0A392QUS5-F1
#
_cell.length_a   1.000
_cell.length_b   1.000
_cell.length_c   1.000
_cell.angle_alpha   90.00
_cell.angle_beta   90.00
_cell.angle_gamma   90.00
#
_symmetry.space_group_name_H-M   'P 1'
#
loop_
_entity.id
_entity.type
_entity.pdbx_description
1 polymer ?
#
loop_
_entity_poly.entity_id
_entity_poly.type
_entity_poly.pdbx_seq_one_letter_code
_entity_poly.pdbx_strand_id
1 'polypeptide(L)' 'MPVMGKGNLKLYIGGIVQVITEVYYLPGLKNNLLSIGQLQQKNLTIVFSSDVCKIYHESKGLIMSTQMSANR' A
#
# COMPACT_ATOMS: atom_id res chain seq x y z
N MET A 1 -19.77 2.37 5.66
CA MET A 1 -19.70 3.51 4.73
C MET A 1 -19.83 2.98 3.30
N PRO A 2 -20.65 3.60 2.43
CA PRO A 2 -20.84 3.11 1.06
C PRO A 2 -19.58 3.35 0.21
N VAL A 3 -19.33 2.42 -0.71
CA VAL A 3 -18.38 2.62 -1.81
C VAL A 3 -19.03 3.58 -2.82
N MET A 4 -18.34 4.67 -3.16
CA MET A 4 -18.84 5.68 -4.09
C MET A 4 -18.23 5.60 -5.48
N GLY A 5 -17.20 4.78 -5.66
CA GLY A 5 -16.59 4.55 -6.96
C GLY A 5 -15.43 3.57 -6.91
N LYS A 6 -14.89 3.28 -8.08
CA LYS A 6 -13.69 2.47 -8.28
C LYS A 6 -12.78 3.19 -9.27
N GLY A 7 -11.48 3.17 -9.04
CA GLY A 7 -10.52 3.88 -9.89
C GLY A 7 -9.09 3.46 -9.67
N ASN A 8 -8.15 4.24 -10.19
CA ASN A 8 -6.71 4.01 -10.04
C ASN A 8 -6.09 5.09 -9.15
N LEU A 9 -5.23 4.68 -8.22
CA LEU A 9 -4.50 5.56 -7.33
C LEU A 9 -3.05 5.67 -7.78
N LYS A 10 -2.57 6.91 -8.00
CA LYS A 10 -1.14 7.19 -8.22
C LYS A 10 -0.51 7.59 -6.89
N LEU A 11 0.53 6.88 -6.49
CA LEU A 11 1.32 7.12 -5.28
C LEU A 11 2.74 7.53 -5.66
N TYR A 12 3.25 8.56 -5.00
CA TYR A 12 4.64 9.00 -5.12
C TYR A 12 5.36 8.66 -3.82
N ILE A 13 6.20 7.63 -3.86
CA ILE A 13 6.85 7.09 -2.65
C ILE A 13 8.31 6.84 -2.97
N GLY A 14 9.21 7.46 -2.18
CA GLY A 14 10.66 7.27 -2.34
C GLY A 14 11.20 7.62 -3.73
N GLY A 15 10.60 8.61 -4.41
CA GLY A 15 10.97 8.99 -5.79
C GLY A 15 10.41 8.09 -6.88
N ILE A 16 9.65 7.04 -6.53
CA ILE A 16 9.02 6.11 -7.48
C ILE A 16 7.53 6.41 -7.58
N VAL A 17 7.02 6.48 -8.81
CA VAL A 17 5.58 6.54 -9.07
C VAL A 17 5.03 5.12 -9.14
N GLN A 18 4.09 4.82 -8.26
CA GLN A 18 3.40 3.54 -8.21
C GLN A 18 1.93 3.75 -8.54
N VAL A 19 1.37 2.91 -9.39
CA VAL A 19 -0.06 2.95 -9.73
C VAL A 19 -0.73 1.72 -9.16
N ILE A 20 -1.65 1.93 -8.22
CA ILE A 20 -2.51 0.87 -7.68
C ILE A 20 -3.84 0.95 -8.43
N THR A 21 -4.09 -0.06 -9.25
CA THR A 21 -5.30 -0.12 -10.07
C THR A 21 -6.47 -0.67 -9.26
N GLU A 22 -7.68 -0.33 -9.69
CA GLU A 22 -8.92 -0.97 -9.22
C GLU A 22 -9.21 -0.83 -7.72
N VAL A 23 -8.89 0.33 -7.14
CA VAL A 23 -9.18 0.64 -5.72
C VAL A 23 -10.57 1.24 -5.54
N TYR A 24 -11.18 1.00 -4.38
CA TYR A 24 -12.47 1.58 -4.01
C TYR A 24 -12.32 2.98 -3.42
N TYR A 25 -13.21 3.89 -3.80
CA TYR A 25 -13.32 5.22 -3.22
C TYR A 25 -14.41 5.24 -2.14
N LEU A 26 -13.99 5.50 -0.91
CA LEU A 26 -14.86 5.66 0.25
C LEU A 26 -14.52 6.98 0.94
N PRO A 27 -15.28 8.08 0.74
CA PRO A 27 -14.92 9.39 1.30
C PRO A 27 -14.95 9.46 2.83
N GLY A 28 -15.61 8.50 3.49
CA GLY A 28 -15.60 8.42 4.95
C GLY A 28 -14.32 7.80 5.54
N LEU A 29 -13.43 7.21 4.73
CA LEU A 29 -12.12 6.75 5.19
C LEU A 29 -11.16 7.93 5.31
N LYS A 30 -10.59 8.12 6.50
CA LYS A 30 -9.58 9.16 6.76
C LYS A 30 -8.22 8.85 6.15
N ASN A 31 -7.93 7.56 5.94
CA ASN A 31 -6.65 7.08 5.42
C ASN A 31 -6.92 6.04 4.33
N ASN A 32 -5.99 5.96 3.37
CA ASN A 32 -5.98 4.88 2.40
C ASN A 32 -5.64 3.56 3.10
N LEU A 33 -6.37 2.51 2.76
CA LEU A 33 -6.12 1.16 3.24
C LEU A 33 -5.66 0.29 2.07
N LEU A 34 -4.55 -0.41 2.26
CA LEU A 34 -4.05 -1.40 1.32
C LEU A 34 -4.06 -2.76 1.99
N SER A 35 -4.70 -3.73 1.34
CA SER A 35 -4.71 -5.11 1.83
C SER A 35 -3.35 -5.76 1.59
N ILE A 36 -2.74 -6.30 2.65
CA ILE A 36 -1.51 -7.10 2.58
C ILE A 36 -1.69 -8.27 1.62
N GLY A 37 -2.85 -8.95 1.65
CA GLY A 37 -3.14 -10.07 0.75
C GLY A 37 -3.14 -9.65 -0.72
N GLN A 38 -3.68 -8.46 -1.04
CA GLN A 38 -3.64 -7.94 -2.41
C GLN A 38 -2.23 -7.58 -2.86
N LEU A 39 -1.38 -7.11 -1.94
CA LEU A 39 0.03 -6.83 -2.24
C LEU A 39 0.80 -8.14 -2.49
N GLN A 40 0.55 -9.19 -1.70
CA GLN A 40 1.14 -10.52 -1.93
C GLN A 40 0.68 -11.14 -3.26
N GLN A 41 -0.58 -10.98 -3.64
CA GLN A 41 -1.09 -11.42 -4.96
C GLN A 41 -0.39 -10.73 -6.14
N LYS A 42 0.26 -9.59 -5.91
CA LYS A 42 1.10 -8.89 -6.90
C LYS A 42 2.58 -9.28 -6.83
N ASN A 43 2.89 -10.40 -6.17
CA ASN A 43 4.25 -10.92 -5.98
C ASN A 43 5.20 -9.95 -5.26
N LEU A 44 4.66 -9.13 -4.36
CA LEU A 44 5.47 -8.25 -3.52
C LEU A 44 5.87 -8.96 -2.24
N THR A 45 7.15 -8.84 -1.87
CA THR A 45 7.65 -9.33 -0.58
C THR A 45 7.44 -8.27 0.48
N ILE A 46 6.85 -8.64 1.60
CA ILE A 46 6.54 -7.74 2.71
C ILE A 46 7.32 -8.22 3.93
N VAL A 47 8.10 -7.31 4.52
CA VAL A 47 8.94 -7.59 5.69
C VAL A 47 8.52 -6.67 6.83
N PHE A 48 8.13 -7.27 7.95
CA PHE A 48 7.86 -6.57 9.21
C PHE A 48 9.00 -6.85 10.17
N SER A 49 9.74 -5.82 10.56
CA SER A 49 10.88 -5.96 11.46
C SER A 49 11.25 -4.60 12.06
N SER A 50 11.66 -4.59 13.32
CA SER A 50 12.14 -3.38 14.02
C SER A 50 11.19 -2.18 13.87
N ASP A 51 9.88 -2.41 14.09
CA ASP A 51 8.82 -1.40 13.95
C ASP A 51 8.68 -0.76 12.56
N VAL A 52 9.27 -1.37 11.54
CA VAL A 52 9.17 -0.93 10.14
C VAL A 52 8.50 -2.00 9.29
N CYS A 53 7.59 -1.56 8.42
CA CYS A 53 7.08 -2.35 7.31
C CYS A 53 7.83 -1.94 6.03
N LYS A 54 8.45 -2.91 5.36
CA LYS A 54 9.12 -2.73 4.07
C LYS A 54 8.45 -3.59 3.01
N ILE A 55 8.29 -3.05 1.82
CA ILE A 55 7.74 -3.75 0.66
C ILE A 55 8.79 -3.76 -0.45
N TYR A 56 9.05 -4.95 -0.98
CA TYR A 56 10.03 -5.19 -2.02
C TYR A 56 9.35 -5.75 -3.26
N HIS A 57 9.85 -5.29 -4.41
CA HIS A 57 9.60 -5.89 -5.70
C HIS A 57 10.86 -6.62 -6.14
N GLU A 58 10.72 -7.84 -6.66
CA GLU A 58 11.84 -8.72 -7.02
C GLU A 58 12.93 -8.01 -7.84
N SER A 59 12.56 -7.30 -8.91
CA SER A 59 13.52 -6.60 -9.77
C SER A 59 13.85 -5.16 -9.36
N LYS A 60 13.00 -4.47 -8.58
CA LYS A 60 13.18 -3.04 -8.25
C LYS A 60 13.75 -2.83 -6.85
N GLY A 61 13.87 -3.89 -6.05
CA GLY A 61 14.27 -3.78 -4.66
C GLY A 61 13.19 -3.13 -3.80
N LEU A 62 13.60 -2.29 -2.86
CA LEU A 62 12.70 -1.62 -1.91
C LEU A 62 11.83 -0.58 -2.61
N ILE A 63 10.51 -0.76 -2.58
CA ILE A 63 9.54 0.16 -3.22
C ILE A 63 8.70 0.96 -2.22
N MET A 64 8.62 0.51 -0.97
CA MET A 64 7.93 1.22 0.11
C MET A 64 8.57 0.88 1.45
N SER A 65 8.68 1.87 2.34
CA SER A 65 9.07 1.68 3.72
C SER A 65 8.24 2.63 4.58
N THR A 66 7.66 2.13 5.67
CA THR A 66 6.90 2.94 6.63
C THR A 66 7.16 2.48 8.06
N GLN A 67 7.18 3.44 8.99
CA GLN A 67 7.10 3.13 10.41
C GLN A 67 5.71 2.55 10.71
N MET A 68 5.67 1.52 11.53
CA MET A 68 4.43 0.94 12.03
C MET A 68 4.02 1.70 13.29
N SER A 69 2.75 2.03 13.40
CA SER A 69 2.17 2.51 14.65
C SER A 69 1.73 1.33 15.51
N ALA A 70 1.86 1.46 16.83
CA ALA A 70 1.21 0.53 17.75
C ALA A 70 -0.30 0.50 17.48
N ASN A 71 -0.93 -0.66 17.69
CA ASN A 71 -2.38 -0.75 17.68
C ASN A 71 -2.96 0.20 18.74
N ARG A 72 -4.01 0.92 18.36
CA ARG A 72 -4.82 1.74 19.26
C ARG A 72 -6.08 1.00 19.65
#